data_AF-A0A9X8HK99-F1
#
_entry.id   AF-A0A9X8HK99-F1
#
_cell.length_a   1.000
_cell.length_b   1.000
_cell.length_c   1.000
_cell.angle_alpha   90.00
_cell.angle_beta   90.00
_cell.angle_gamma   90.00
#
_symmetry.space_group_name_H-M   'P 1'
#
loop_
_entity.id
_entity.type
_entity.pdbx_description
1 polymer ?
#
loop_
_entity_poly.entity_id
_entity_poly.type
_entity_poly.pdbx_seq_one_letter_code
_entity_poly.pdbx_strand_id
1 'polypeptide(L)'
;MEPFQGVTDLAYSQDSAVSSDVLKTCFNHYLLHDDPLDVSQGHQYSAQRGILVASSDGHRNRMSKTRVIGTTLSAIVSAEKELNRTFPTSFSRWLLANNGRSLGGLVVFPVFDSRDPRKTWDSIVRNYTSGWQAWLENFSQSPERFAPLLPFAEFGTGDYYCFDYDARGASGEPAVVLWDHETGSARRVADDFEQWLSSVDPAP
;
A
#
# COMPACT_ATOMS: atom_id res chain seq x y z
N MET A 1 3.47 -57.84 19.17
CA MET A 1 2.99 -57.80 17.77
C MET A 1 1.81 -58.75 17.72
N GLU A 2 0.61 -58.21 17.93
CA GLU A 2 -0.69 -58.87 17.83
C GLU A 2 -1.65 -57.80 17.27
N PRO A 3 -2.51 -58.11 16.28
CA PRO A 3 -3.30 -57.14 15.53
C PRO A 3 -4.74 -57.03 16.05
N PHE A 4 -5.38 -55.87 15.90
CA PHE A 4 -6.84 -55.80 15.92
C PHE A 4 -7.34 -54.88 14.79
N GLN A 5 -8.09 -55.53 13.89
CA GLN A 5 -9.03 -55.00 12.91
C GLN A 5 -10.18 -54.31 13.70
N GLY A 6 -10.80 -53.19 13.32
CA GLY A 6 -11.33 -52.77 12.03
C GLY A 6 -12.87 -52.73 12.13
N VAL A 7 -13.49 -51.55 12.00
CA VAL A 7 -14.89 -51.26 11.54
C VAL A 7 -15.07 -49.72 11.55
N THR A 8 -15.05 -49.02 10.40
CA THR A 8 -16.14 -48.67 9.48
C THR A 8 -17.23 -47.73 10.04
N ASP A 9 -17.09 -46.46 9.64
CA ASP A 9 -18.03 -45.69 8.80
C ASP A 9 -19.26 -44.96 9.40
N LEU A 10 -19.52 -43.81 8.75
CA LEU A 10 -20.72 -42.98 8.71
C LEU A 10 -20.98 -41.97 9.85
N ALA A 11 -20.66 -40.70 9.57
CA ALA A 11 -21.69 -39.66 9.47
C ALA A 11 -21.18 -38.48 8.62
N TYR A 12 -21.63 -38.48 7.37
CA TYR A 12 -21.62 -37.37 6.43
C TYR A 12 -22.56 -36.28 6.95
N SER A 13 -22.05 -35.07 7.18
CA SER A 13 -22.91 -33.89 7.41
C SER A 13 -22.61 -32.88 6.31
N GLN A 14 -23.38 -32.98 5.23
CA GLN A 14 -23.60 -31.88 4.30
C GLN A 14 -24.66 -30.96 4.91
N ASP A 15 -24.29 -29.71 5.10
CA ASP A 15 -25.05 -28.52 4.71
C ASP A 15 -24.35 -27.29 5.28
N SER A 16 -24.26 -26.11 4.68
CA SER A 16 -24.47 -25.57 3.34
C SER A 16 -24.27 -24.04 3.52
N ALA A 17 -23.89 -23.34 2.45
CA ALA A 17 -23.86 -21.87 2.29
C ALA A 17 -22.54 -21.13 2.67
N VAL A 18 -21.60 -21.16 1.71
CA VAL A 18 -20.62 -20.09 1.50
C VAL A 18 -21.35 -18.92 0.84
N SER A 19 -21.59 -17.82 1.56
CA SER A 19 -22.13 -16.58 0.97
C SER A 19 -21.01 -15.74 0.36
N SER A 20 -21.08 -15.53 -0.94
CA SER A 20 -20.12 -14.81 -1.76
C SER A 20 -20.30 -13.28 -1.69
N ASP A 21 -20.08 -12.65 -0.53
CA ASP A 21 -20.40 -11.21 -0.35
C ASP A 21 -19.30 -10.35 0.27
N VAL A 22 -18.02 -10.53 -0.12
CA VAL A 22 -16.95 -9.59 0.29
C VAL A 22 -16.16 -8.98 -0.89
N LEU A 23 -16.62 -9.14 -2.14
CA LEU A 23 -15.86 -8.64 -3.29
C LEU A 23 -16.49 -7.55 -4.16
N LYS A 24 -17.61 -6.91 -3.79
CA LYS A 24 -18.16 -5.79 -4.59
C LYS A 24 -18.92 -4.74 -3.79
N THR A 25 -18.23 -3.76 -3.20
CA THR A 25 -18.73 -2.37 -3.20
C THR A 25 -17.61 -1.34 -3.03
N CYS A 26 -16.63 -1.33 -3.93
CA CYS A 26 -15.90 -0.10 -4.24
C CYS A 26 -16.57 0.53 -5.46
N PHE A 27 -17.63 1.30 -5.28
CA PHE A 27 -18.07 2.34 -6.23
C PHE A 27 -19.21 3.15 -5.59
N ASN A 28 -19.08 4.47 -5.67
CA ASN A 28 -20.10 5.50 -5.36
C ASN A 28 -20.42 5.79 -3.89
N HIS A 29 -19.70 6.77 -3.32
CA HIS A 29 -20.34 7.74 -2.45
C HIS A 29 -19.56 9.06 -2.46
N TYR A 30 -19.79 9.92 -3.46
CA TYR A 30 -19.63 11.39 -3.35
C TYR A 30 -20.20 12.02 -4.62
N LEU A 31 -21.54 12.15 -4.66
CA LEU A 31 -22.26 13.08 -5.54
C LEU A 31 -23.70 13.17 -5.03
N LEU A 32 -23.89 13.99 -3.99
CA LEU A 32 -25.19 14.50 -3.59
C LEU A 32 -24.99 15.97 -3.18
N HIS A 33 -25.12 16.85 -4.16
CA HIS A 33 -25.59 18.21 -3.96
C HIS A 33 -26.49 18.54 -5.16
N ASP A 34 -27.79 18.32 -4.96
CA ASP A 34 -28.85 18.82 -5.81
C ASP A 34 -29.05 20.31 -5.48
N ASP A 35 -28.82 21.18 -6.48
CA ASP A 35 -29.43 22.51 -6.55
C ASP A 35 -30.27 22.55 -7.83
N PRO A 36 -31.61 22.70 -7.74
CA PRO A 36 -32.46 22.79 -8.92
C PRO A 36 -32.46 24.24 -9.45
N LEU A 37 -31.90 24.44 -10.64
CA LEU A 37 -32.10 25.68 -11.40
C LEU A 37 -33.35 25.60 -12.28
N ASP A 38 -34.24 26.53 -11.96
CA ASP A 38 -35.43 27.05 -12.63
C ASP A 38 -35.50 26.86 -14.17
N VAL A 39 -36.59 26.25 -14.61
CA VAL A 39 -37.02 26.14 -16.00
C VAL A 39 -38.07 27.22 -16.26
N SER A 40 -37.65 28.37 -16.79
CA SER A 40 -38.57 29.26 -17.50
C SER A 40 -37.82 30.15 -18.49
N GLN A 41 -37.97 29.85 -19.78
CA GLN A 41 -38.38 30.80 -20.83
C GLN A 41 -38.19 30.16 -22.21
N GLY A 42 -39.30 30.06 -22.94
CA GLY A 42 -39.28 29.71 -24.35
C GLY A 42 -38.67 30.83 -25.19
N HIS A 43 -38.33 30.51 -26.45
CA HIS A 43 -38.71 31.27 -27.63
C HIS A 43 -38.36 30.48 -28.90
N GLN A 44 -39.40 30.23 -29.69
CA GLN A 44 -39.46 30.25 -31.15
C GLN A 44 -38.47 29.42 -31.99
N TYR A 45 -39.02 28.37 -32.59
CA TYR A 45 -38.49 27.73 -33.80
C TYR A 45 -38.56 28.70 -34.99
N SER A 46 -37.43 28.91 -35.66
CA SER A 46 -37.37 29.34 -37.05
C SER A 46 -36.25 28.57 -37.75
N ALA A 47 -36.62 27.86 -38.81
CA ALA A 47 -35.76 26.99 -39.58
C ALA A 47 -34.91 27.82 -40.55
N GLN A 48 -33.58 27.71 -40.45
CA GLN A 48 -32.67 28.02 -41.54
C GLN A 48 -31.50 27.04 -41.53
N ARG A 49 -31.39 26.30 -42.63
CA ARG A 49 -30.35 25.32 -42.91
C ARG A 49 -29.00 26.01 -43.01
N GLY A 50 -28.08 25.65 -42.11
CA GLY A 50 -26.65 25.89 -42.24
C GLY A 50 -25.92 24.64 -41.75
N ILE A 51 -25.30 23.89 -42.66
CA ILE A 51 -24.37 22.82 -42.29
C ILE A 51 -23.10 23.50 -41.82
N LEU A 52 -22.98 23.72 -40.51
CA LEU A 52 -21.71 24.02 -39.85
C LEU A 52 -21.10 22.68 -39.47
N VAL A 53 -20.04 22.30 -40.18
CA VAL A 53 -19.16 21.20 -39.77
C VAL A 53 -18.49 21.65 -38.47
N ALA A 54 -18.99 21.14 -37.33
CA ALA A 54 -18.33 21.32 -36.05
C ALA A 54 -17.07 20.45 -36.05
N SER A 55 -15.92 21.05 -36.38
CA SER A 55 -14.62 20.47 -36.13
C SER A 55 -14.39 20.51 -34.61
N SER A 56 -14.72 19.41 -33.93
CA SER A 56 -14.48 19.26 -32.49
C SER A 56 -13.02 18.90 -32.22
N ASP A 57 -12.08 19.76 -32.61
CA ASP A 57 -10.71 19.67 -32.10
C ASP A 57 -10.60 20.40 -30.76
N GLY A 58 -11.36 19.89 -29.80
CA GLY A 58 -11.16 20.17 -28.38
C GLY A 58 -9.97 19.37 -27.87
N HIS A 59 -8.76 19.67 -28.32
CA HIS A 59 -7.54 19.23 -27.63
C HIS A 59 -7.51 19.93 -26.26
N ARG A 60 -8.17 19.32 -25.26
CA ARG A 60 -7.96 19.66 -23.85
C ARG A 60 -6.47 19.44 -23.58
N ASN A 61 -5.73 20.53 -23.51
CA ASN A 61 -4.34 20.52 -23.09
C ASN A 61 -4.31 19.99 -21.65
N ARG A 62 -4.08 18.67 -21.50
CA ARG A 62 -3.99 18.01 -20.20
C ARG A 62 -2.69 18.47 -19.58
N MET A 63 -2.74 19.57 -18.83
CA MET A 63 -1.63 20.06 -18.02
C MET A 63 -1.10 18.88 -17.19
N SER A 64 0.03 18.32 -17.60
CA SER A 64 0.71 17.27 -16.85
C SER A 64 1.17 17.91 -15.55
N LYS A 65 0.51 17.58 -14.43
CA LYS A 65 0.97 18.01 -13.10
C LYS A 65 2.46 17.66 -13.00
N THR A 66 3.29 18.66 -12.70
CA THR A 66 4.71 18.46 -12.41
C THR A 66 4.83 17.34 -11.37
N ARG A 67 5.62 16.33 -11.68
CA ARG A 67 5.83 15.20 -10.76
C ARG A 67 6.45 15.73 -9.47
N VAL A 68 5.81 15.46 -8.35
CA VAL A 68 6.40 15.70 -7.03
C VAL A 68 7.38 14.56 -6.79
N ILE A 69 8.64 14.90 -6.52
CA ILE A 69 9.68 13.95 -6.16
C ILE A 69 9.93 14.13 -4.67
N GLY A 70 10.05 13.03 -3.93
CA GLY A 70 10.28 13.09 -2.50
C GLY A 70 9.04 13.47 -1.70
N THR A 71 9.26 13.77 -0.42
CA THR A 71 8.19 14.16 0.51
C THR A 71 8.60 15.35 1.38
N THR A 72 7.78 15.72 2.36
CA THR A 72 8.09 16.74 3.36
C THR A 72 8.36 16.13 4.72
N LEU A 73 9.09 16.84 5.57
CA LEU A 73 9.25 16.47 6.98
C LEU A 73 7.90 16.34 7.70
N SER A 74 6.92 17.20 7.38
CA SER A 74 5.58 17.13 7.97
C SER A 74 4.87 15.81 7.65
N ALA A 75 4.97 15.33 6.40
CA ALA A 75 4.40 14.04 6.01
C ALA A 75 5.09 12.86 6.70
N ILE A 76 6.42 12.92 6.85
CA ILE A 76 7.18 11.91 7.61
C ILE A 76 6.73 11.90 9.07
N VAL A 77 6.70 13.06 9.73
CA VAL A 77 6.27 13.19 11.14
C VAL A 77 4.83 12.71 11.33
N SER A 78 3.93 12.95 10.37
CA SER A 78 2.57 12.40 10.43
C SER A 78 2.59 10.87 10.40
N ALA A 79 3.32 10.27 9.46
CA ALA A 79 3.43 8.82 9.34
C ALA A 79 4.06 8.17 10.59
N GLU A 80 5.13 8.78 11.12
CA GLU A 80 5.78 8.34 12.36
C GLU A 80 4.82 8.37 13.56
N LYS A 81 4.01 9.44 13.65
CA LYS A 81 2.99 9.59 14.70
C LYS A 81 1.89 8.53 14.57
N GLU A 82 1.41 8.28 13.36
CA GLU A 82 0.38 7.27 13.08
C GLU A 82 0.86 5.85 13.38
N LEU A 83 2.14 5.57 13.09
CA LEU A 83 2.77 4.28 13.39
C LEU A 83 3.24 4.14 14.84
N ASN A 84 3.30 5.24 15.59
CA ASN A 84 3.97 5.32 16.89
C ASN A 84 5.42 4.79 16.82
N ARG A 85 6.15 5.17 15.75
CA ARG A 85 7.53 4.75 15.47
C ARG A 85 8.30 5.92 14.87
N THR A 86 9.55 6.10 15.30
CA THR A 86 10.49 7.01 14.64
C THR A 86 11.22 6.26 13.54
N PHE A 87 11.24 6.80 12.33
CA PHE A 87 11.95 6.21 11.22
C PHE A 87 13.47 6.35 11.36
N PRO A 88 14.24 5.40 10.80
CA PRO A 88 15.68 5.59 10.65
C PRO A 88 15.99 6.91 9.94
N THR A 89 17.06 7.60 10.35
CA THR A 89 17.43 8.90 9.78
C THR A 89 17.80 8.75 8.30
N SER A 90 18.51 7.67 7.96
CA SER A 90 18.83 7.30 6.58
C SER A 90 17.57 7.08 5.71
N PHE A 91 16.55 6.42 6.25
CA PHE A 91 15.27 6.21 5.56
C PHE A 91 14.50 7.50 5.35
N SER A 92 14.40 8.34 6.38
CA SER A 92 13.77 9.67 6.27
C SER A 92 14.46 10.56 5.23
N ARG A 93 15.81 10.57 5.20
CA ARG A 93 16.60 11.25 4.16
C ARG A 93 16.29 10.71 2.78
N TRP A 94 16.15 9.39 2.62
CA TRP A 94 15.77 8.79 1.34
C TRP A 94 14.36 9.19 0.91
N LEU A 95 13.38 9.16 1.82
CA LEU A 95 11.99 9.55 1.54
C LEU A 95 11.89 11.02 1.09
N LEU A 96 12.64 11.92 1.73
CA LEU A 96 12.70 13.33 1.33
C LEU A 96 13.14 13.53 -0.13
N ALA A 97 13.95 12.61 -0.66
CA ALA A 97 14.44 12.68 -2.04
C ALA A 97 13.72 11.72 -3.02
N ASN A 98 13.07 10.65 -2.52
CA ASN A 98 12.68 9.51 -3.37
C ASN A 98 11.29 8.92 -3.04
N ASN A 99 10.44 9.60 -2.26
CA ASN A 99 9.12 9.07 -1.89
C ASN A 99 8.34 8.50 -3.08
N GLY A 100 8.01 7.19 -3.03
CA GLY A 100 7.30 6.48 -4.09
C GLY A 100 8.16 6.09 -5.31
N ARG A 101 9.49 6.08 -5.17
CA ARG A 101 10.44 5.53 -6.16
C ARG A 101 10.54 4.02 -6.00
N SER A 102 10.47 3.29 -7.11
CA SER A 102 10.77 1.86 -7.18
C SER A 102 12.27 1.63 -7.44
N LEU A 103 12.81 0.56 -6.86
CA LEU A 103 14.19 0.10 -7.06
C LEU A 103 14.15 -1.20 -7.90
N GLY A 104 13.91 -1.05 -9.20
CA GLY A 104 13.60 -2.19 -10.08
C GLY A 104 12.26 -2.83 -9.70
N GLY A 105 12.26 -4.13 -9.39
CA GLY A 105 11.08 -4.87 -8.93
C GLY A 105 10.75 -4.65 -7.44
N LEU A 106 11.64 -4.00 -6.70
CA LEU A 106 11.48 -3.73 -5.28
C LEU A 106 10.67 -2.45 -5.05
N VAL A 107 9.62 -2.56 -4.26
CA VAL A 107 8.73 -1.45 -3.89
C VAL A 107 9.09 -1.02 -2.47
N VAL A 108 9.69 0.16 -2.34
CA VAL A 108 9.88 0.82 -1.04
C VAL A 108 8.62 1.62 -0.74
N PHE A 109 8.01 1.38 0.42
CA PHE A 109 6.75 2.01 0.78
C PHE A 109 6.92 3.53 0.98
N PRO A 110 6.13 4.35 0.28
CA PRO A 110 6.14 5.79 0.48
C PRO A 110 5.51 6.16 1.83
N VAL A 111 5.74 7.39 2.28
CA VAL A 111 4.79 8.06 3.18
C VAL A 111 3.69 8.70 2.36
N PHE A 112 2.47 8.73 2.89
CA PHE A 112 1.36 9.38 2.19
C PHE A 112 1.65 10.88 2.03
N ASP A 113 1.55 11.38 0.80
CA ASP A 113 1.78 12.78 0.46
C ASP A 113 0.61 13.30 -0.39
N SER A 114 -0.14 14.26 0.15
CA SER A 114 -1.31 14.84 -0.53
C SER A 114 -0.97 15.57 -1.83
N ARG A 115 0.32 15.85 -2.08
CA ARG A 115 0.80 16.44 -3.33
C ARG A 115 0.93 15.40 -4.46
N ASP A 116 1.08 14.12 -4.14
CA ASP A 116 1.06 13.00 -5.10
C ASP A 116 0.31 11.76 -4.56
N PRO A 117 -1.00 11.89 -4.25
CA PRO A 117 -1.76 10.87 -3.56
C PRO A 117 -1.87 9.58 -4.37
N ARG A 118 -1.78 9.65 -5.71
CA ARG A 118 -1.85 8.46 -6.58
C ARG A 118 -0.60 7.60 -6.45
N LYS A 119 0.58 8.19 -6.26
CA LYS A 119 1.84 7.45 -6.10
C LYS A 119 2.09 7.04 -4.67
N THR A 120 1.54 7.77 -3.71
CA THR A 120 1.78 7.52 -2.29
C THR A 120 0.58 6.90 -1.57
N TRP A 121 -0.47 6.52 -2.29
CA TRP A 121 -1.67 5.89 -1.72
C TRP A 121 -1.32 4.63 -0.94
N ASP A 122 -0.42 3.82 -1.49
CA ASP A 122 0.04 2.59 -0.87
C ASP A 122 1.18 2.86 0.11
N SER A 123 0.89 3.71 1.11
CA SER A 123 1.88 4.19 2.06
C SER A 123 2.35 3.11 3.04
N ILE A 124 3.47 3.36 3.71
CA ILE A 124 3.99 2.51 4.80
C ILE A 124 2.97 2.35 5.93
N VAL A 125 2.18 3.40 6.24
CA VAL A 125 1.11 3.32 7.24
C VAL A 125 0.03 2.34 6.79
N ARG A 126 -0.39 2.44 5.52
CA ARG A 126 -1.42 1.56 4.95
C ARG A 126 -0.93 0.11 4.87
N ASN A 127 0.30 -0.09 4.41
CA ASN A 127 0.93 -1.40 4.35
C ASN A 127 1.07 -2.01 5.74
N TYR A 128 1.47 -1.24 6.76
CA TYR A 128 1.57 -1.72 8.14
C TYR A 128 0.21 -2.09 8.76
N THR A 129 -0.83 -1.28 8.52
CA THR A 129 -2.14 -1.43 9.18
C THR A 129 -3.08 -2.41 8.47
N SER A 130 -2.86 -2.67 7.17
CA SER A 130 -3.71 -3.56 6.37
C SER A 130 -2.92 -4.76 5.85
N GLY A 131 -1.94 -4.54 4.96
CA GLY A 131 -1.22 -5.64 4.29
C GLY A 131 -0.45 -6.53 5.27
N TRP A 132 0.37 -5.92 6.10
CA TRP A 132 1.16 -6.60 7.14
C TRP A 132 0.28 -7.28 8.18
N GLN A 133 -0.78 -6.62 8.68
CA GLN A 133 -1.68 -7.23 9.67
C GLN A 133 -2.35 -8.50 9.13
N ALA A 134 -2.78 -8.50 7.86
CA ALA A 134 -3.38 -9.68 7.24
C ALA A 134 -2.42 -10.88 7.23
N TRP A 135 -1.12 -10.65 7.07
CA TRP A 135 -0.13 -11.71 7.17
C TRP A 135 0.07 -12.20 8.62
N LEU A 136 0.06 -11.29 9.60
CA LEU A 136 0.24 -11.64 11.00
C LEU A 136 -0.90 -12.50 11.57
N GLU A 137 -2.10 -12.44 10.98
CA GLU A 137 -3.23 -13.31 11.36
C GLU A 137 -2.88 -14.81 11.26
N ASN A 138 -2.02 -15.18 10.30
CA ASN A 138 -1.51 -16.55 10.14
C ASN A 138 -0.61 -17.01 11.30
N PHE A 139 -0.08 -16.07 12.10
CA PHE A 139 0.81 -16.31 13.22
C PHE A 139 0.21 -15.86 14.57
N SER A 140 -1.12 -15.84 14.66
CA SER A 140 -1.90 -15.32 15.79
C SER A 140 -1.59 -15.93 17.17
N GLN A 141 -0.84 -17.04 17.23
CA GLN A 141 -0.38 -17.64 18.49
C GLN A 141 0.77 -16.88 19.15
N SER A 142 1.50 -16.01 18.43
CA SER A 142 2.64 -15.25 18.97
C SER A 142 2.80 -13.87 18.31
N PRO A 143 1.78 -13.00 18.35
CA PRO A 143 1.80 -11.70 17.68
C PRO A 143 2.89 -10.76 18.23
N GLU A 144 3.25 -10.90 19.50
CA GLU A 144 4.28 -10.11 20.17
C GLU A 144 5.66 -10.27 19.52
N ARG A 145 5.93 -11.41 18.88
CA ARG A 145 7.17 -11.66 18.14
C ARG A 145 7.41 -10.66 17.02
N PHE A 146 6.33 -10.10 16.46
CA PHE A 146 6.39 -9.20 15.31
C PHE A 146 6.27 -7.72 15.71
N ALA A 147 6.00 -7.43 16.99
CA ALA A 147 5.91 -6.08 17.51
C ALA A 147 7.13 -5.18 17.20
N PRO A 148 8.39 -5.66 17.21
CA PRO A 148 9.53 -4.81 16.86
C PRO A 148 9.70 -4.59 15.36
N LEU A 149 8.92 -5.24 14.49
CA LEU A 149 9.09 -5.16 13.05
C LEU A 149 8.22 -4.06 12.43
N LEU A 150 8.84 -3.24 11.58
CA LEU A 150 8.12 -2.31 10.69
C LEU A 150 8.47 -2.63 9.23
N PRO A 151 7.55 -3.23 8.44
CA PRO A 151 7.74 -3.43 7.01
C PRO A 151 7.89 -2.08 6.28
N PHE A 152 8.90 -1.98 5.42
CA PHE A 152 9.18 -0.78 4.63
C PHE A 152 9.38 -1.07 3.14
N ALA A 153 9.56 -2.33 2.73
CA ALA A 153 9.63 -2.69 1.32
C ALA A 153 9.19 -4.14 1.06
N GLU A 154 8.77 -4.42 -0.17
CA GLU A 154 8.42 -5.76 -0.66
C GLU A 154 8.80 -5.93 -2.13
N PHE A 155 8.76 -7.17 -2.62
CA PHE A 155 9.00 -7.50 -4.04
C PHE A 155 7.91 -8.41 -4.64
N GLY A 156 6.70 -8.40 -4.05
CA GLY A 156 5.51 -9.02 -4.61
C GLY A 156 5.35 -10.53 -4.38
N THR A 157 6.18 -11.14 -3.53
CA THR A 157 6.09 -12.56 -3.15
C THR A 157 5.38 -12.81 -1.83
N GLY A 158 5.05 -11.76 -1.08
CA GLY A 158 4.57 -11.83 0.31
C GLY A 158 5.65 -11.56 1.34
N ASP A 159 6.94 -11.61 0.96
CA ASP A 159 8.05 -11.30 1.86
C ASP A 159 8.25 -9.79 2.03
N TYR A 160 8.64 -9.39 3.24
CA TYR A 160 8.85 -7.99 3.61
C TYR A 160 10.27 -7.74 4.08
N TYR A 161 10.85 -6.64 3.64
CA TYR A 161 11.96 -6.02 4.36
C TYR A 161 11.40 -5.19 5.50
N CYS A 162 11.91 -5.42 6.71
CA CYS A 162 11.46 -4.75 7.92
C CYS A 162 12.62 -4.05 8.60
N PHE A 163 12.33 -2.91 9.24
CA PHE A 163 13.15 -2.40 10.32
C PHE A 163 12.87 -3.23 11.58
N ASP A 164 13.92 -3.77 12.18
CA ASP A 164 13.85 -4.46 13.46
C ASP A 164 14.27 -3.51 14.58
N TYR A 165 13.30 -3.07 15.40
CA TYR A 165 13.53 -2.13 16.50
C TYR A 165 14.08 -2.80 17.77
N ASP A 166 14.24 -4.12 17.83
CA ASP A 166 14.97 -4.80 18.91
C ASP A 166 16.43 -5.03 18.56
N ALA A 167 16.76 -5.06 17.27
CA ALA A 167 18.14 -5.09 16.77
C ALA A 167 18.66 -3.69 16.41
N ARG A 168 19.92 -3.40 16.75
CA ARG A 168 20.60 -2.17 16.30
C ARG A 168 21.80 -2.52 15.45
N GLY A 169 22.01 -1.75 14.38
CA GLY A 169 23.23 -1.78 13.58
C GLY A 169 24.36 -0.97 14.21
N ALA A 170 25.51 -0.98 13.53
CA ALA A 170 26.69 -0.21 13.93
C ALA A 170 26.43 1.31 13.97
N SER A 171 25.52 1.81 13.13
CA SER A 171 25.10 3.23 13.09
C SER A 171 24.16 3.63 14.24
N GLY A 172 23.67 2.66 15.02
CA GLY A 172 22.64 2.90 16.04
C GLY A 172 21.22 3.01 15.47
N GLU A 173 21.03 2.82 14.16
CA GLU A 173 19.72 2.67 13.54
C GLU A 173 19.17 1.23 13.69
N PRO A 174 17.86 1.02 13.56
CA PRO A 174 17.27 -0.31 13.44
C PRO A 174 17.93 -1.13 12.34
N ALA A 175 18.17 -2.42 12.63
CA ALA A 175 18.67 -3.35 11.63
C ALA A 175 17.63 -3.58 10.53
N VAL A 176 18.09 -3.98 9.34
CA VAL A 176 17.18 -4.46 8.28
C VAL A 176 17.16 -5.99 8.28
N VAL A 177 15.95 -6.54 8.34
CA VAL A 177 15.68 -7.97 8.24
C VAL A 177 14.80 -8.25 7.03
N LEU A 178 14.96 -9.44 6.43
CA LEU A 178 14.00 -10.02 5.51
C LEU A 178 13.11 -10.97 6.29
N TRP A 179 11.81 -10.66 6.33
CA TRP A 179 10.76 -11.46 6.93
C TRP A 179 10.10 -12.36 5.89
N ASP A 180 10.01 -13.64 6.22
CA ASP A 180 9.47 -14.71 5.40
C ASP A 180 8.00 -14.96 5.78
N HIS A 181 7.10 -14.87 4.81
CA HIS A 181 5.66 -14.95 5.05
C HIS A 181 5.13 -16.36 5.27
N GLU A 182 5.88 -17.38 4.85
CA GLU A 182 5.50 -18.78 5.01
C GLU A 182 5.83 -19.28 6.43
N THR A 183 6.94 -18.80 6.99
CA THR A 183 7.50 -19.30 8.26
C THR A 183 7.43 -18.29 9.40
N GLY A 184 7.22 -17.01 9.11
CA GLY A 184 7.27 -15.92 10.08
C GLY A 184 8.68 -15.63 10.61
N SER A 185 9.72 -16.16 9.96
CA SER A 185 11.11 -15.96 10.36
C SER A 185 11.66 -14.65 9.82
N ALA A 186 12.44 -13.95 10.63
CA ALA A 186 13.14 -12.73 10.22
C ALA A 186 14.65 -12.97 10.24
N ARG A 187 15.31 -12.76 9.10
CA ARG A 187 16.76 -12.90 8.96
C ARG A 187 17.39 -11.55 8.67
N ARG A 188 18.40 -11.18 9.45
CA ARG A 188 19.18 -9.96 9.23
C ARG A 188 19.85 -9.96 7.86
N VAL A 189 19.74 -8.83 7.14
CA VAL A 189 20.33 -8.63 5.81
C VAL A 189 21.22 -7.39 5.72
N ALA A 190 21.01 -6.40 6.60
CA ALA A 190 21.89 -5.23 6.71
C ALA A 190 21.86 -4.63 8.13
N ASP A 191 22.91 -3.87 8.46
CA ASP A 191 23.05 -3.10 9.68
C ASP A 191 22.09 -1.94 9.78
N ASP A 192 21.76 -1.31 8.65
CA ASP A 192 20.85 -0.20 8.56
C ASP A 192 20.28 -0.07 7.13
N PHE A 193 19.42 0.92 6.93
CA PHE A 193 18.80 1.18 5.65
C PHE A 193 19.80 1.61 4.58
N GLU A 194 20.87 2.33 4.92
CA GLU A 194 21.85 2.84 3.94
C GLU A 194 22.71 1.70 3.39
N GLN A 195 23.14 0.77 4.25
CA GLN A 195 23.81 -0.45 3.82
C GLN A 195 22.87 -1.34 2.99
N TRP A 196 21.62 -1.50 3.41
CA TRP A 196 20.62 -2.23 2.63
C TRP A 196 20.42 -1.60 1.24
N LEU A 197 20.23 -0.28 1.18
CA LEU A 197 20.01 0.45 -0.07
C LEU A 197 21.17 0.25 -1.04
N SER A 198 22.41 0.34 -0.54
CA SER A 198 23.62 0.13 -1.33
C SER A 198 23.70 -1.28 -1.93
N SER A 199 23.07 -2.27 -1.29
CA SER A 199 23.04 -3.66 -1.78
C SER A 199 22.00 -3.92 -2.87
N VAL A 200 20.91 -3.13 -2.90
CA VAL A 200 19.77 -3.33 -3.81
C VAL A 200 19.68 -2.29 -4.93
N ASP A 201 20.31 -1.12 -4.75
CA ASP A 201 20.44 -0.04 -5.75
C ASP A 201 21.91 0.42 -5.79
N PRO A 202 22.85 -0.44 -6.23
CA PRO A 202 24.25 -0.05 -6.32
C PRO A 202 24.38 1.12 -7.30
N ALA A 203 25.15 2.14 -6.92
CA ALA A 203 25.49 3.21 -7.84
C ALA A 203 26.16 2.61 -9.11
N PRO A 204 25.85 3.14 -10.30
CA PRO A 204 26.42 2.65 -11.56
C PRO A 204 27.94 2.80 -11.63
#